data_AF-A0A7C9EVM1-F1
#
_entry.id   AF-A0A7C9EVM1-F1
#
_cell.length_a   1.000
_cell.length_b   1.000
_cell.length_c   1.000
_cell.angle_alpha   90.00
_cell.angle_beta   90.00
_cell.angle_gamma   90.00
#
_symmetry.space_group_name_H-M   'P 1'
#
loop_
_entity.id
_entity.type
_entity.pdbx_description
1 polymer ?
#
loop_
_entity_poly.entity_id
_entity_poly.type
_entity_poly.pdbx_seq_one_letter_code
_entity_poly.pdbx_strand_id
1 'polypeptide(L)'
;MWEVFAEVVSALQTAEASVKRQWLISVLEMSCITNYPSTALLFLALLAGCCCKYMPFLVLDPQAVLADLPVTLSSLLSSASWGVVAETAVLHLWTSTTRISDWLMSLARGTERPSFRSIDSSEAELCRSLLPILLDACVKLKEYLSVKEQL
;
A
#
# COMPACT_ATOMS: atom_id res chain seq x y z
N MET A 1 -9.67 -1.43 15.05
CA MET A 1 -9.33 -1.70 13.63
C MET A 1 -8.03 -2.47 13.51
N TRP A 2 -6.94 -1.99 14.11
CA TRP A 2 -5.63 -2.65 14.07
C TRP A 2 -5.64 -4.12 14.51
N GLU A 3 -6.27 -4.45 15.65
CA GLU A 3 -6.40 -5.84 16.13
C GLU A 3 -7.03 -6.78 15.09
N VAL A 4 -8.04 -6.30 14.36
CA VAL A 4 -8.69 -7.09 13.29
C VAL A 4 -7.71 -7.35 12.15
N PHE A 5 -6.87 -6.38 11.78
CA PHE A 5 -5.83 -6.60 10.77
C PHE A 5 -4.78 -7.60 11.28
N ALA A 6 -4.36 -7.49 12.53
CA ALA A 6 -3.43 -8.43 13.15
C ALA A 6 -4.00 -9.87 13.16
N GLU A 7 -5.27 -10.04 13.53
CA GLU A 7 -5.97 -11.33 13.49
C GLU A 7 -6.04 -11.90 12.06
N VAL A 8 -6.43 -11.09 11.08
CA VAL A 8 -6.50 -11.53 9.67
C VAL A 8 -5.12 -11.94 9.16
N VAL A 9 -4.08 -11.14 9.40
CA VAL A 9 -2.72 -11.48 8.95
C VAL A 9 -2.18 -12.71 9.68
N SER A 10 -2.51 -12.89 10.96
CA SER A 10 -2.20 -14.11 11.72
C SER A 10 -2.84 -15.34 11.08
N ALA A 11 -4.13 -15.27 10.72
CA ALA A 11 -4.80 -16.35 10.01
C ALA A 11 -4.19 -16.61 8.62
N LEU A 12 -3.70 -15.57 7.94
CA LEU A 12 -3.04 -15.71 6.66
C LEU A 12 -1.65 -16.35 6.75
N GLN A 13 -0.99 -16.38 7.91
CA GLN A 13 0.35 -16.98 8.04
C GLN A 13 0.41 -18.43 7.57
N THR A 14 -0.64 -19.21 7.86
CA THR A 14 -0.76 -20.62 7.49
C THR A 14 -1.42 -20.84 6.12
N ALA A 15 -1.89 -19.77 5.47
CA ALA A 15 -2.54 -19.86 4.17
C ALA A 15 -1.54 -20.12 3.04
N GLU A 16 -2.06 -20.66 1.93
CA GLU A 16 -1.29 -20.87 0.70
C GLU A 16 -0.74 -19.56 0.12
N ALA A 17 0.39 -19.66 -0.59
CA ALA A 17 1.01 -18.50 -1.22
C ALA A 17 0.08 -17.81 -2.24
N SER A 18 -0.75 -18.58 -2.95
CA SER A 18 -1.79 -18.08 -3.86
C SER A 18 -2.76 -17.14 -3.14
N VAL A 19 -3.26 -17.56 -1.98
CA VAL A 19 -4.18 -16.79 -1.13
C VAL A 19 -3.50 -15.51 -0.64
N LYS A 20 -2.28 -15.60 -0.11
CA LYS A 20 -1.52 -14.42 0.36
C LYS A 20 -1.32 -13.38 -0.73
N ARG A 21 -0.96 -13.81 -1.95
CA ARG A 21 -0.83 -12.93 -3.12
C ARG A 21 -2.15 -12.28 -3.51
N GLN A 22 -3.24 -13.03 -3.49
CA GLN A 22 -4.57 -12.49 -3.79
C GLN A 22 -4.95 -11.40 -2.78
N TRP A 23 -4.71 -11.62 -1.49
CA TRP A 23 -4.92 -10.60 -0.46
C TRP A 23 -4.09 -9.34 -0.71
N LEU A 24 -2.79 -9.48 -1.05
CA LEU A 24 -1.94 -8.34 -1.38
C LEU A 24 -2.53 -7.51 -2.54
N ILE A 25 -2.90 -8.17 -3.64
CA ILE A 25 -3.46 -7.49 -4.82
C ILE A 25 -4.81 -6.85 -4.50
N SER A 26 -5.72 -7.57 -3.85
CA SER A 26 -7.04 -7.03 -3.52
C SER A 26 -6.94 -5.82 -2.61
N VAL A 27 -5.99 -5.77 -1.67
CA VAL A 27 -5.78 -4.60 -0.80
C VAL A 27 -5.24 -3.41 -1.57
N LEU A 28 -4.30 -3.65 -2.48
CA LEU A 28 -3.78 -2.61 -3.38
C LEU A 28 -4.86 -2.05 -4.31
N GLU A 29 -5.67 -2.91 -4.92
CA GLU A 29 -6.83 -2.53 -5.73
C GLU A 29 -7.83 -1.70 -4.91
N MET A 30 -8.16 -2.15 -3.69
CA MET A 30 -9.05 -1.41 -2.79
C MET A 30 -8.51 -0.01 -2.49
N SER A 31 -7.19 0.16 -2.26
CA SER A 31 -6.58 1.47 -2.02
C SER A 31 -6.78 2.45 -3.19
N CYS A 32 -6.92 1.94 -4.42
CA CYS A 32 -7.15 2.75 -5.62
C CYS A 32 -8.58 3.30 -5.73
N ILE A 33 -9.56 2.74 -5.00
CA ILE A 33 -10.98 3.07 -5.16
C ILE A 33 -11.69 3.52 -3.87
N THR A 34 -11.23 3.07 -2.70
CA THR A 34 -11.88 3.38 -1.41
C THR A 34 -11.79 4.86 -1.06
N ASN A 35 -12.76 5.37 -0.31
CA ASN A 35 -12.69 6.73 0.24
C ASN A 35 -11.68 6.85 1.40
N TYR A 36 -11.23 5.71 1.96
CA TYR A 36 -10.30 5.62 3.09
C TYR A 36 -9.02 4.87 2.71
N PRO A 37 -8.20 5.40 1.79
CA PRO A 37 -7.01 4.71 1.30
C PRO A 37 -5.99 4.46 2.42
N SER A 38 -5.93 5.29 3.46
CA SER A 38 -5.03 5.09 4.60
C SER A 38 -5.23 3.73 5.27
N THR A 39 -6.48 3.31 5.39
CA THR A 39 -6.86 2.04 6.03
C THR A 39 -6.41 0.85 5.18
N ALA A 40 -6.59 0.92 3.86
CA ALA A 40 -6.12 -0.11 2.95
C ALA A 40 -4.58 -0.19 2.93
N LEU A 41 -3.91 0.96 2.91
CA LEU A 41 -2.44 1.03 2.90
C LEU A 41 -1.81 0.58 4.22
N LEU A 42 -2.46 0.84 5.35
CA LEU A 42 -2.06 0.29 6.63
C LEU A 42 -2.12 -1.24 6.65
N PHE A 43 -3.20 -1.81 6.10
CA PHE A 43 -3.32 -3.26 6.00
C PHE A 43 -2.33 -3.86 5.01
N LEU A 44 -2.06 -3.18 3.89
CA LEU A 44 -1.02 -3.56 2.93
C LEU A 44 0.35 -3.65 3.61
N ALA A 45 0.71 -2.64 4.40
CA ALA A 45 1.98 -2.60 5.10
C ALA A 45 2.13 -3.75 6.09
N LEU A 46 1.04 -4.09 6.81
CA LEU A 46 1.03 -5.24 7.71
C LEU A 46 1.18 -6.57 6.94
N LEU A 47 0.45 -6.75 5.84
CA LEU A 47 0.57 -7.93 4.98
C LEU A 47 1.99 -8.07 4.42
N ALA A 48 2.57 -6.97 3.92
CA ALA A 48 3.91 -6.95 3.35
C ALA A 48 4.96 -7.30 4.41
N GLY A 49 4.90 -6.67 5.57
CA GLY A 49 5.77 -6.96 6.72
C GLY A 49 5.70 -8.42 7.13
N CYS A 50 4.50 -8.96 7.29
CA CYS A 50 4.28 -10.33 7.74
C CYS A 50 4.62 -11.41 6.71
N CYS A 51 4.67 -11.08 5.42
CA CYS A 51 5.00 -12.03 4.36
C CYS A 51 6.45 -11.92 3.86
N CYS A 52 7.17 -10.85 4.22
CA CYS A 52 8.55 -10.64 3.78
C CYS A 52 9.56 -11.41 4.66
N LYS A 53 10.78 -11.58 4.13
CA LYS A 53 11.86 -12.34 4.81
C LYS A 53 12.29 -11.73 6.15
N TYR A 54 12.08 -10.43 6.33
CA TYR A 54 12.53 -9.69 7.51
C TYR A 54 11.47 -9.58 8.60
N MET A 55 10.34 -10.31 8.48
CA MET A 55 9.16 -10.30 9.36
C MET A 55 9.37 -9.40 10.58
N PRO A 56 8.95 -8.12 10.51
CA PRO A 56 9.19 -7.21 11.60
C PRO A 56 8.57 -7.81 12.86
N PHE A 57 9.33 -7.85 13.95
CA PHE A 57 8.77 -8.15 15.29
C PHE A 57 7.66 -7.15 15.69
N LEU A 58 7.45 -6.10 14.88
CA LEU A 58 6.62 -4.92 15.09
C LEU A 58 5.22 -5.04 14.44
N VAL A 59 4.53 -6.18 14.62
CA VAL A 59 3.06 -6.23 14.40
C VAL A 59 2.31 -5.38 15.46
N LEU A 60 3.04 -4.79 16.42
CA LEU A 60 2.49 -4.06 17.56
C LEU A 60 2.27 -2.55 17.32
N ASP A 61 2.94 -1.94 16.34
CA ASP A 61 2.80 -0.49 16.06
C ASP A 61 2.41 -0.21 14.59
N PRO A 62 1.18 0.30 14.35
CA PRO A 62 0.71 0.71 13.02
C PRO A 62 1.66 1.66 12.28
N GLN A 63 2.31 2.58 13.00
CA GLN A 63 3.14 3.61 12.37
C GLN A 63 4.50 3.05 11.95
N ALA A 64 5.13 2.23 12.79
CA ALA A 64 6.34 1.50 12.42
C ALA A 64 6.11 0.62 11.19
N VAL A 65 5.00 -0.10 11.12
CA VAL A 65 4.65 -0.96 9.97
C VAL A 65 4.53 -0.16 8.68
N LEU A 66 3.88 1.01 8.73
CA LEU A 66 3.80 1.92 7.59
C LEU A 66 5.17 2.47 7.18
N ALA A 67 5.99 2.90 8.14
CA ALA A 67 7.33 3.43 7.86
C ALA A 67 8.23 2.39 7.19
N ASP A 68 8.07 1.11 7.55
CA ASP A 68 8.81 -0.02 6.98
C ASP A 68 8.21 -0.53 5.65
N LEU A 69 7.05 -0.04 5.21
CA LEU A 69 6.38 -0.47 3.97
C LEU A 69 7.31 -0.46 2.75
N PRO A 70 8.13 0.58 2.48
CA PRO A 70 9.01 0.60 1.31
C PRO A 70 10.00 -0.56 1.29
N VAL A 71 10.54 -0.90 2.47
CA VAL A 71 11.54 -1.97 2.62
C VAL A 71 10.86 -3.34 2.58
N THR A 72 9.78 -3.51 3.33
CA THR A 72 9.07 -4.79 3.44
C THR A 72 8.41 -5.19 2.13
N LEU A 73 7.75 -4.27 1.44
CA LEU A 73 7.11 -4.52 0.15
C LEU A 73 8.14 -4.81 -0.94
N SER A 74 9.22 -4.03 -1.01
CA SER A 74 10.33 -4.30 -1.95
C SER A 74 10.94 -5.69 -1.71
N SER A 75 11.29 -6.00 -0.45
CA SER A 75 11.81 -7.32 -0.11
C SER A 75 10.84 -8.46 -0.41
N LEU A 76 9.53 -8.23 -0.28
CA LEU A 76 8.51 -9.21 -0.60
C LEU A 76 8.48 -9.49 -2.10
N LEU A 77 8.34 -8.45 -2.92
CA LEU A 77 8.14 -8.57 -4.36
C LEU A 77 9.39 -9.04 -5.10
N SER A 78 10.59 -8.75 -4.59
CA SER A 78 11.84 -9.29 -5.16
C SER A 78 12.03 -10.79 -4.93
N SER A 79 11.21 -11.43 -4.07
CA SER A 79 11.32 -12.88 -3.85
C SER A 79 10.67 -13.67 -4.99
N ALA A 80 11.29 -14.79 -5.37
CA ALA A 80 10.86 -15.59 -6.54
C ALA A 80 9.39 -16.07 -6.45
N SER A 81 8.89 -16.29 -5.23
CA SER A 81 7.50 -16.68 -5.01
C SER A 81 6.51 -15.52 -5.17
N TRP A 82 6.93 -14.27 -5.34
CA TRP A 82 6.04 -13.11 -5.49
C TRP A 82 6.17 -12.41 -6.84
N GLY A 83 7.18 -12.76 -7.64
CA GLY A 83 7.42 -12.16 -8.96
C GLY A 83 6.21 -12.21 -9.91
N VAL A 84 5.35 -13.23 -9.81
CA VAL A 84 4.13 -13.37 -10.64
C VAL A 84 3.08 -12.28 -10.42
N VAL A 85 3.12 -11.57 -9.28
CA VAL A 85 2.21 -10.47 -8.96
C VAL A 85 2.92 -9.12 -8.81
N ALA A 86 4.25 -9.07 -8.97
CA ALA A 86 5.05 -7.89 -8.69
C ALA A 86 4.67 -6.69 -9.58
N GLU A 87 4.55 -6.91 -10.89
CA GLU A 87 4.17 -5.86 -11.85
C GLU A 87 2.77 -5.30 -11.54
N THR A 88 1.77 -6.17 -11.37
CA THR A 88 0.40 -5.78 -11.01
C THR A 88 0.37 -5.03 -9.68
N ALA A 89 1.11 -5.50 -8.68
CA ALA A 89 1.16 -4.86 -7.36
C ALA A 89 1.74 -3.45 -7.46
N VAL A 90 2.83 -3.27 -8.20
CA VAL A 90 3.51 -1.99 -8.37
C VAL A 90 2.66 -1.00 -9.17
N LEU A 91 1.94 -1.47 -10.20
CA LEU A 91 0.98 -0.66 -10.94
C LEU A 91 -0.15 -0.11 -10.04
N HIS A 92 -0.73 -0.95 -9.20
CA HIS A 92 -1.76 -0.50 -8.25
C HIS A 92 -1.19 0.41 -7.17
N LEU A 93 0.01 0.14 -6.66
CA LEU A 93 0.68 1.03 -5.70
C LEU A 93 0.88 2.42 -6.30
N TRP A 94 1.36 2.49 -7.55
CA TRP A 94 1.53 3.75 -8.27
C TRP A 94 0.20 4.46 -8.51
N THR A 95 -0.83 3.73 -8.93
CA THR A 95 -2.19 4.26 -9.13
C THR A 95 -2.77 4.85 -7.83
N SER A 96 -2.56 4.18 -6.70
CA SER A 96 -2.98 4.67 -5.38
C SER A 96 -2.21 5.92 -4.96
N THR A 97 -0.90 5.92 -5.18
CA THR A 97 0.00 7.04 -4.85
C THR A 97 -0.35 8.30 -5.64
N THR A 98 -0.53 8.16 -6.95
CA THR A 98 -0.93 9.25 -7.84
C THR A 98 -2.31 9.80 -7.48
N ARG A 99 -3.28 8.92 -7.17
CA ARG A 99 -4.60 9.34 -6.68
C ARG A 99 -4.51 10.17 -5.40
N ILE A 100 -3.72 9.75 -4.42
CA ILE A 100 -3.53 10.50 -3.17
C ILE A 100 -2.86 11.84 -3.43
N SER A 101 -1.81 11.86 -4.26
CA SER A 101 -1.10 13.08 -4.65
C SER A 101 -2.04 14.09 -5.33
N ASP A 102 -2.79 13.65 -6.35
CA ASP A 102 -3.71 14.50 -7.10
C ASP A 102 -4.82 15.06 -6.21
N TRP A 103 -5.34 14.22 -5.30
CA TRP A 103 -6.35 14.65 -4.34
C TRP A 103 -5.81 15.70 -3.37
N LEU A 104 -4.63 15.50 -2.78
CA LEU A 104 -3.98 16.48 -1.90
C LEU A 104 -3.69 17.80 -2.62
N MET A 105 -3.29 17.73 -3.89
CA MET A 105 -3.08 18.92 -4.73
C MET A 105 -4.39 19.66 -5.00
N SER A 106 -5.50 18.95 -5.22
CA SER A 106 -6.83 19.55 -5.36
C SER A 106 -7.31 20.21 -4.06
N LEU A 107 -7.07 19.56 -2.91
CA LEU A 107 -7.40 20.09 -1.60
C LEU A 107 -6.63 21.40 -1.32
N ALA A 108 -5.33 21.43 -1.63
CA ALA A 108 -4.50 22.63 -1.48
C ALA A 108 -4.94 23.80 -2.37
N ARG A 109 -5.56 23.51 -3.52
CA ARG A 109 -6.10 24.52 -4.45
C ARG A 109 -7.53 24.96 -4.11
N GLY A 110 -8.19 24.30 -3.16
CA GLY A 110 -9.60 24.54 -2.85
C GLY A 110 -10.56 24.17 -3.99
N THR A 111 -10.13 23.32 -4.92
CA THR A 111 -10.90 22.94 -6.12
C THR A 111 -11.60 21.59 -5.98
N GLU A 112 -11.77 21.09 -4.75
CA GLU A 112 -12.39 19.78 -4.51
C GLU A 112 -13.78 19.72 -5.14
N ARG A 113 -13.92 18.89 -6.18
CA ARG A 113 -15.21 18.51 -6.72
C ARG A 113 -15.59 17.15 -6.12
N PRO A 114 -16.76 17.03 -5.47
CA PRO A 114 -17.21 15.74 -4.99
C PRO A 114 -17.41 14.82 -6.19
N SER A 115 -16.50 13.85 -6.33
CA SER A 115 -16.54 12.83 -7.37
C SER A 115 -16.69 11.47 -6.74
N PHE A 116 -17.17 10.49 -7.50
CA PHE A 116 -17.37 9.11 -7.04
C PHE A 116 -16.05 8.39 -6.65
N ARG A 117 -14.89 9.03 -6.86
CA ARG A 117 -13.55 8.56 -6.44
C ARG A 117 -12.91 9.47 -5.39
N SER A 118 -13.67 10.40 -4.81
CA SER A 118 -13.13 11.34 -3.81
C SER A 118 -12.71 10.61 -2.55
N ILE A 119 -11.50 10.91 -2.08
CA ILE A 119 -11.00 10.50 -0.77
C ILE A 119 -11.76 11.33 0.27
N ASP A 120 -12.12 10.73 1.39
CA ASP A 120 -12.82 11.42 2.47
C ASP A 120 -11.92 12.52 3.07
N SER A 121 -12.48 13.69 3.36
CA SER A 121 -11.69 14.83 3.87
C SER A 121 -11.04 14.56 5.22
N SER A 122 -11.56 13.62 6.02
CA SER A 122 -10.94 13.18 7.27
C SER A 122 -9.57 12.50 7.07
N GLU A 123 -9.28 12.01 5.86
CA GLU A 123 -8.02 11.34 5.52
C GLU A 123 -6.86 12.31 5.25
N ALA A 124 -7.09 13.63 5.26
CA ALA A 124 -6.13 14.61 4.76
C ALA A 124 -4.76 14.55 5.46
N GLU A 125 -4.75 14.48 6.80
CA GLU A 125 -3.51 14.40 7.57
C GLU A 125 -2.77 13.08 7.32
N LEU A 126 -3.50 11.96 7.31
CA LEU A 126 -2.94 10.62 7.09
C LEU A 126 -2.39 10.47 5.68
N CYS A 127 -3.11 10.95 4.67
CA CYS A 127 -2.64 10.95 3.29
C CYS A 127 -1.39 11.80 3.11
N ARG A 128 -1.28 12.95 3.81
CA ARG A 128 -0.07 13.78 3.78
C ARG A 128 1.14 13.06 4.39
N SER A 129 0.96 12.31 5.48
CA SER A 129 2.04 11.52 6.08
C SER A 129 2.38 10.26 5.28
N LEU A 130 1.40 9.65 4.61
CA LEU A 130 1.59 8.44 3.80
C LEU A 130 2.25 8.70 2.45
N LEU A 131 1.94 9.83 1.81
CA LEU A 131 2.47 10.14 0.47
C LEU A 131 4.00 9.95 0.33
N PRO A 132 4.87 10.51 1.22
CA PRO A 132 6.30 10.28 1.11
C PRO A 132 6.72 8.81 1.25
N ILE A 133 6.01 8.04 2.08
CA ILE A 133 6.25 6.59 2.27
C ILE A 133 5.93 5.84 0.97
N LEU A 134 4.77 6.15 0.36
CA LEU A 134 4.36 5.51 -0.90
C LEU A 134 5.30 5.86 -2.05
N LEU A 135 5.76 7.11 -2.14
CA LEU A 135 6.74 7.53 -3.13
C LEU A 135 8.06 6.78 -2.96
N ASP A 136 8.57 6.62 -1.73
CA ASP A 136 9.78 5.82 -1.49
C ASP A 136 9.58 4.35 -1.88
N ALA A 137 8.42 3.76 -1.58
CA ALA A 137 8.08 2.40 -2.01
C ALA A 137 8.07 2.28 -3.55
N CYS A 138 7.45 3.22 -4.26
CA CYS A 138 7.47 3.27 -5.73
C CYS A 138 8.89 3.41 -6.29
N VAL A 139 9.74 4.25 -5.69
CA VAL A 139 11.13 4.43 -6.11
C VAL A 139 11.94 3.14 -5.95
N LYS A 140 11.77 2.42 -4.84
CA LYS A 140 12.43 1.11 -4.62
C LYS A 140 11.95 0.03 -5.58
N LEU A 141 10.72 0.14 -6.05
CA LEU A 141 10.06 -0.81 -6.96
C LEU A 141 10.08 -0.35 -8.42
N LYS A 142 10.83 0.70 -8.75
CA LYS A 142 10.83 1.32 -10.08
C LYS A 142 11.13 0.36 -11.23
N GLU A 143 11.89 -0.70 -10.97
CA GLU A 143 12.23 -1.72 -11.97
C GLU A 143 11.02 -2.48 -12.51
N TYR A 144 9.92 -2.49 -11.75
CA TYR A 144 8.64 -3.09 -12.15
C TYR A 144 7.66 -2.08 -12.76
N LEU A 145 7.99 -0.79 -12.79
CA LEU A 145 7.18 0.24 -13.45
C LEU A 145 7.48 0.30 -14.95
N SER A 146 6.50 0.75 -15.74
CA SER A 146 6.73 0.96 -17.18
C SER A 146 7.74 2.09 -17.41
N VAL A 147 8.47 2.07 -18.53
CA VAL A 147 9.49 3.09 -18.86
C VAL A 147 8.91 4.52 -18.82
N LYS A 148 7.62 4.68 -19.13
CA LYS A 148 6.93 5.98 -19.09
C LYS A 148 6.74 6.52 -17.67
N GLU A 149 6.67 5.63 -16.67
CA GLU A 149 6.49 5.97 -15.25
C GLU A 149 7.84 6.06 -14.51
N GLN A 150 8.94 5.68 -15.16
CA GLN A 150 10.32 5.75 -14.64
C GLN A 150 11.04 7.08 -14.94
N LEU A 151 10.46 7.93 -15.79
CA LEU A 151 11.00 9.22 -16.28
C LEU A 151 10.36 10.40 -15.56
#